data_AF-A0A2H0VXD8-F1
#
_entry.id   AF-A0A2H0VXD8-F1
#
_cell.length_a   1.000
_cell.length_b   1.000
_cell.length_c   1.000
_cell.angle_alpha   90.00
_cell.angle_beta   90.00
_cell.angle_gamma   90.00
#
_symmetry.space_group_name_H-M   'P 1'
#
loop_
_entity.id
_entity.type
_entity.pdbx_description
1 polymer ?
#
loop_
_entity_poly.entity_id
_entity_poly.type
_entity_poly.pdbx_seq_one_letter_code
_entity_poly.pdbx_strand_id
1 'polypeptide(L)'
;MEDNINFGGLPPELSMYSNSRFVILPVPYDGTSTWIKGADKGPGAIIEASMNMELYDIETDSEPCEEGIFTDAPINCDGTPDELSELVEEQVSKHLTANKLV
;
A
#
# COMPACT_ATOMS: atom_id res chain seq x y z
N MET A 1 -2.84 22.39 -1.71
CA MET A 1 -3.17 21.49 -0.60
C MET A 1 -2.44 20.21 -0.95
N GLU A 2 -1.52 19.74 -0.11
CA GLU A 2 -0.98 18.39 -0.32
C GLU A 2 -2.14 17.44 -0.06
N ASP A 3 -2.82 17.05 -1.13
CA ASP A 3 -3.75 15.94 -1.09
C ASP A 3 -2.90 14.74 -0.64
N ASN A 4 -3.15 14.23 0.57
CA ASN A 4 -2.46 13.04 1.07
C ASN A 4 -2.83 11.88 0.15
N ILE A 5 -1.96 11.59 -0.82
CA ILE A 5 -2.15 10.48 -1.76
C ILE A 5 -2.04 9.18 -0.95
N ASN A 6 -3.20 8.55 -0.73
CA ASN A 6 -3.33 7.27 -0.06
C ASN A 6 -4.32 6.39 -0.84
N PHE A 7 -4.32 5.09 -0.55
CA PHE A 7 -5.21 4.14 -1.19
C PHE A 7 -6.68 4.50 -0.90
N GLY A 8 -7.45 4.72 -1.97
CA GLY A 8 -8.86 5.12 -1.90
C GLY A 8 -9.10 6.61 -1.65
N GLY A 9 -8.07 7.45 -1.55
CA GLY A 9 -8.23 8.89 -1.32
C GLY A 9 -8.95 9.20 0.00
N LEU A 10 -8.71 8.39 1.02
CA LEU A 10 -9.45 8.37 2.27
C LEU A 10 -9.12 9.57 3.16
N PRO A 11 -10.11 10.05 3.94
CA PRO A 11 -9.88 11.10 4.93
C PRO A 11 -9.06 10.54 6.12
N PRO A 12 -8.38 11.40 6.89
CA PRO A 12 -7.48 10.97 7.97
C PRO A 12 -8.12 10.03 9.00
N GLU A 13 -9.41 10.18 9.27
CA GLU A 13 -10.16 9.36 10.23
C GLU A 13 -10.14 7.87 9.86
N LEU A 14 -10.12 7.58 8.55
CA LEU A 14 -10.09 6.23 7.97
C LEU A 14 -8.70 5.81 7.50
N SER A 15 -7.72 6.72 7.48
CA SER A 15 -6.38 6.46 6.92
C SER A 15 -5.25 6.52 7.94
N MET A 16 -5.52 6.84 9.20
CA MET A 16 -4.49 6.87 10.26
C MET A 16 -4.07 5.47 10.67
N TYR A 17 -2.75 5.25 10.83
CA TYR A 17 -2.20 3.96 11.25
C TYR A 17 -2.80 3.42 12.55
N SER A 18 -3.08 4.28 13.54
CA SER A 18 -3.66 3.87 14.83
C SER A 18 -5.05 3.26 14.68
N ASN A 19 -5.81 3.71 13.68
CA ASN A 19 -7.22 3.36 13.48
C ASN A 19 -7.41 2.37 12.32
N SER A 20 -6.35 2.05 11.58
CA SER A 20 -6.43 1.19 10.40
C SER A 20 -6.16 -0.26 10.73
N ARG A 21 -7.05 -1.16 10.32
CA ARG A 21 -6.82 -2.60 10.36
C ARG A 21 -5.96 -3.09 9.20
N PHE A 22 -6.10 -2.43 8.04
CA PHE A 22 -5.40 -2.78 6.81
C PHE A 22 -4.23 -1.83 6.54
N VAL A 23 -3.15 -2.36 5.96
CA VAL A 23 -1.97 -1.61 5.54
C VAL A 23 -1.68 -1.91 4.08
N ILE A 24 -1.56 -0.87 3.27
CA ILE A 24 -1.01 -0.95 1.91
C ILE A 24 0.46 -0.59 2.01
N LEU A 25 1.34 -1.56 1.75
CA LEU A 25 2.79 -1.39 1.74
C LEU A 25 3.31 -1.35 0.29
N PRO A 26 3.65 -0.18 -0.26
CA PRO A 26 4.12 -0.09 -1.64
C PRO A 26 5.55 -0.61 -1.77
N VAL A 27 5.80 -1.49 -2.75
CA VAL A 27 7.14 -2.03 -3.04
C VAL A 27 7.51 -1.76 -4.50
N PRO A 28 7.97 -0.54 -4.83
CA PRO A 28 8.36 -0.16 -6.19
C PRO A 28 9.71 -0.79 -6.57
N TYR A 29 9.70 -2.01 -7.11
CA TYR A 29 10.92 -2.70 -7.55
C TYR A 29 10.80 -3.26 -8.96
N ASP A 30 11.82 -3.02 -9.77
CA ASP A 30 11.92 -3.51 -11.16
C ASP A 30 13.33 -3.98 -11.54
N GLY A 31 14.11 -4.42 -10.55
CA GLY A 31 15.51 -4.84 -10.75
C GLY A 31 15.65 -6.09 -11.62
N THR A 32 14.67 -7.00 -11.57
CA THR A 32 14.75 -8.33 -12.22
C THR A 32 14.08 -8.42 -13.59
N SER A 33 13.29 -7.42 -14.00
CA SER A 33 12.60 -7.45 -15.30
C SER A 33 13.59 -7.34 -16.46
N THR A 34 13.44 -8.24 -17.45
CA THR A 34 14.38 -8.36 -18.58
C THR A 34 13.80 -7.91 -19.93
N TRP A 35 12.48 -7.78 -20.05
CA TRP A 35 11.82 -7.46 -21.33
C TRP A 35 11.23 -6.04 -21.37
N ILE A 36 10.29 -5.72 -20.47
CA ILE A 36 9.74 -4.37 -20.31
C ILE A 36 10.03 -3.91 -18.88
N LYS A 37 10.54 -2.69 -18.76
CA LYS A 37 10.72 -1.98 -17.49
C LYS A 37 9.48 -1.15 -17.14
N GLY A 38 9.28 -0.87 -15.85
CA GLY A 38 8.22 -0.01 -15.32
C GLY A 38 7.43 -0.61 -14.15
N ALA A 39 7.78 -1.82 -13.66
CA ALA A 39 7.07 -2.43 -12.53
C ALA A 39 7.19 -1.60 -11.24
N ASP A 40 8.29 -0.85 -11.10
CA ASP A 40 8.55 0.13 -10.05
C ASP A 40 7.49 1.25 -10.01
N LYS A 41 6.87 1.57 -11.15
CA LYS A 41 5.80 2.58 -11.23
C LYS A 41 4.42 2.03 -10.86
N GLY A 42 4.29 0.71 -10.78
CA GLY A 42 3.02 0.03 -10.51
C GLY A 42 2.35 0.48 -9.21
N PRO A 43 3.03 0.42 -8.05
CA PRO A 43 2.42 0.77 -6.77
C PRO A 43 1.85 2.20 -6.74
N GLY A 44 2.61 3.18 -7.26
CA GLY A 44 2.14 4.57 -7.33
C GLY A 44 0.93 4.73 -8.23
N ALA A 45 0.93 4.10 -9.41
CA ALA A 45 -0.20 4.16 -10.34
C ALA A 45 -1.46 3.49 -9.77
N ILE A 46 -1.32 2.39 -9.02
CA ILE A 46 -2.44 1.73 -8.34
C ILE A 46 -3.06 2.66 -7.29
N ILE A 47 -2.23 3.30 -6.46
CA ILE A 47 -2.72 4.22 -5.43
C ILE A 47 -3.44 5.41 -6.08
N GLU A 48 -2.86 6.04 -7.09
CA GLU A 48 -3.49 7.16 -7.82
C GLU A 48 -4.83 6.74 -8.45
N ALA A 49 -4.88 5.58 -9.11
CA ALA A 49 -6.10 5.07 -9.72
C ALA A 49 -7.18 4.75 -8.66
N SER A 50 -6.78 4.22 -7.50
CA SER A 50 -7.71 3.82 -6.43
C SER A 50 -8.53 4.99 -5.87
N MET A 51 -8.05 6.23 -6.00
CA MET A 51 -8.78 7.44 -5.58
C MET A 51 -10.06 7.70 -6.39
N ASN A 52 -10.21 7.06 -7.55
CA ASN A 52 -11.38 7.19 -8.41
C ASN A 52 -12.35 5.98 -8.31
N MET A 53 -12.07 5.05 -7.40
CA MET A 53 -12.90 3.87 -7.17
C MET A 53 -14.05 4.21 -6.20
N GLU A 54 -15.20 3.54 -6.37
CA GLU A 54 -16.24 3.55 -5.34
C GLU A 54 -15.76 2.75 -4.12
N LEU A 55 -15.93 3.31 -2.92
CA LEU A 55 -15.47 2.68 -1.68
C LEU A 55 -16.40 1.55 -1.20
N TYR A 56 -17.63 1.54 -1.69
CA TYR A 56 -18.63 0.52 -1.42
C TYR A 56 -18.48 -0.67 -2.37
N ASP A 57 -18.41 -1.88 -1.80
CA ASP A 57 -18.37 -3.14 -2.53
C ASP A 57 -19.75 -3.82 -2.56
N ILE A 58 -20.28 -4.04 -3.77
CA ILE A 58 -21.63 -4.59 -3.99
C ILE A 58 -21.71 -6.07 -3.56
N GLU A 59 -20.67 -6.86 -3.80
CA GLU A 59 -20.70 -8.30 -3.58
C GLU A 59 -20.69 -8.67 -2.09
N THR A 60 -20.06 -7.84 -1.26
CA THR A 60 -20.02 -8.01 0.20
C THR A 60 -20.99 -7.13 0.97
N ASP A 61 -21.70 -6.20 0.29
CA ASP A 61 -22.62 -5.23 0.92
C ASP A 61 -21.91 -4.45 2.04
N SER A 62 -20.70 -3.94 1.76
CA SER A 62 -19.84 -3.31 2.77
C SER A 62 -18.94 -2.22 2.22
N GLU A 63 -18.40 -1.37 3.12
CA GLU A 63 -17.36 -0.39 2.83
C GLU A 63 -16.06 -0.77 3.58
N PRO A 64 -15.15 -1.57 2.98
CA PRO A 64 -13.96 -2.06 3.67
C PRO A 64 -13.07 -0.97 4.28
N CYS A 65 -13.13 0.26 3.74
CA CYS A 65 -12.40 1.41 4.27
C CYS A 65 -12.89 1.88 5.64
N GLU A 66 -14.10 1.50 6.09
CA GLU A 66 -14.59 1.81 7.45
C GLU A 66 -13.77 1.13 8.54
N GLU A 67 -13.12 0.00 8.23
CA GLU A 67 -12.18 -0.70 9.10
C GLU A 67 -10.76 -0.06 9.07
N GLY A 68 -10.61 0.99 8.28
CA GLY A 68 -9.42 1.81 8.11
C GLY A 68 -8.30 1.18 7.28
N ILE A 69 -7.75 1.97 6.36
CA ILE A 69 -6.68 1.58 5.44
C ILE A 69 -5.55 2.60 5.53
N PHE A 70 -4.41 2.18 6.07
CA PHE A 70 -3.20 3.00 6.10
C PHE A 70 -2.33 2.70 4.89
N THR A 71 -1.89 3.73 4.17
CA THR A 71 -0.87 3.58 3.12
C THR A 71 0.49 3.95 3.71
N ASP A 72 1.39 2.97 3.81
CA ASP A 72 2.74 3.22 4.34
C ASP A 72 3.65 3.85 3.29
N ALA A 73 4.80 4.36 3.75
CA ALA A 73 5.86 4.82 2.88
C ALA A 73 6.37 3.67 1.99
N PRO A 74 6.70 3.96 0.71
CA PRO A 74 7.22 2.95 -0.20
C PRO A 74 8.57 2.40 0.26
N ILE A 75 8.78 1.09 0.11
CA ILE A 75 10.08 0.45 0.29
C ILE A 75 10.88 0.63 -0.99
N ASN A 76 11.81 1.58 -0.99
CA ASN A 76 12.73 1.78 -2.10
C ASN A 76 13.99 0.93 -1.89
N CYS A 77 14.35 0.14 -2.89
CA CYS A 77 15.57 -0.66 -2.89
C CYS A 77 16.19 -0.63 -4.30
N ASP A 78 17.38 -0.04 -4.42
CA ASP A 78 18.19 -0.06 -5.65
C ASP A 78 19.08 -1.32 -5.74
N GLY A 79 18.97 -2.18 -4.73
CA GLY A 79 19.82 -3.34 -4.49
C GLY A 79 19.36 -4.62 -5.18
N THR A 80 19.89 -5.73 -4.68
CA THR A 80 19.56 -7.07 -5.13
C THR A 80 18.15 -7.47 -4.67
N PRO A 81 17.53 -8.48 -5.31
CA PRO A 81 16.25 -9.03 -4.85
C PRO A 81 16.30 -9.58 -3.42
N ASP A 82 17.45 -10.08 -2.98
CA ASP A 82 17.63 -10.59 -1.62
C ASP A 82 17.58 -9.44 -0.59
N GLU A 83 18.27 -8.33 -0.87
CA GLU A 83 18.22 -7.12 -0.03
C GLU A 83 16.81 -6.53 0.02
N LEU A 84 16.08 -6.53 -1.09
CA LEU A 84 14.67 -6.14 -1.11
C LEU A 84 13.82 -7.06 -0.22
N SER A 85 14.02 -8.37 -0.33
CA SER A 85 13.24 -9.37 0.41
C SER A 85 13.40 -9.18 1.91
N GLU A 86 14.61 -8.91 2.39
CA GLU A 86 14.89 -8.62 3.80
C GLU A 86 14.18 -7.35 4.28
N LEU A 87 14.21 -6.27 3.50
CA LEU A 87 13.52 -5.01 3.82
C LEU A 87 11.99 -5.18 3.89
N VAL A 88 11.42 -5.93 2.94
CA VAL A 88 9.98 -6.22 2.92
C VAL A 88 9.59 -7.08 4.11
N GLU A 89 10.36 -8.12 4.43
CA GLU A 89 10.12 -8.98 5.59
C GLU A 89 10.11 -8.19 6.89
N GLU A 90 11.05 -7.25 7.08
CA GLU A 90 11.11 -6.40 8.27
C GLU A 90 9.84 -5.55 8.43
N GLN A 91 9.42 -4.85 7.36
CA GLN A 91 8.23 -3.99 7.42
C GLN A 91 6.94 -4.80 7.59
N VAL A 92 6.79 -5.91 6.86
CA VAL A 92 5.63 -6.80 7.02
C VAL A 92 5.56 -7.34 8.46
N SER A 93 6.68 -7.80 9.01
CA SER A 93 6.74 -8.32 10.39
C SER A 93 6.34 -7.29 11.43
N LYS A 94 6.74 -6.02 11.25
CA LYS A 94 6.36 -4.90 12.10
C LYS A 94 4.84 -4.69 12.11
N HIS A 95 4.18 -4.74 10.95
CA HIS A 95 2.72 -4.57 10.87
C HIS A 95 1.95 -5.78 11.42
N LEU A 96 2.41 -7.00 11.12
CA LEU A 96 1.81 -8.23 11.64
C LEU A 96 1.90 -8.29 13.18
N THR A 97 3.04 -7.89 13.76
CA THR A 97 3.23 -7.80 15.23
C THR A 97 2.31 -6.74 15.85
N ALA A 98 1.96 -5.70 15.11
CA ALA A 98 0.97 -4.71 15.50
C ALA A 98 -0.49 -5.17 15.24
N ASN A 99 -0.70 -6.45 14.92
CA ASN A 99 -1.99 -7.07 14.62
C ASN A 99 -2.75 -6.39 13.46
N LYS A 100 -2.01 -5.95 12.44
CA LYS A 100 -2.56 -5.41 11.20
C LYS A 100 -2.48 -6.43 10.08
N LEU A 101 -3.39 -6.32 9.10
CA LEU A 101 -3.29 -7.06 7.86
C LEU A 101 -2.54 -6.20 6.85
N VAL A 102 -1.42 -6.71 6.33
CA VAL A 102 -0.55 -6.07 5.34
C VAL A 102 -0.36 -7.01 4.17
#